data_AF-A0A317XVW3-F1
#
_entry.id   AF-A0A317XVW3-F1
#
_cell.length_a   1.000
_cell.length_b   1.000
_cell.length_c   1.000
_cell.angle_alpha   90.00
_cell.angle_beta   90.00
_cell.angle_gamma   90.00
#
_symmetry.space_group_name_H-M   'P 1'
#
loop_
_entity.id
_entity.type
_entity.pdbx_description
1 polymer ?
#
loop_
_entity_poly.entity_id
_entity_poly.type
_entity_poly.pdbx_seq_one_letter_code
_entity_poly.pdbx_strand_id
1 'polypeptide(L)'
;MNSSRKFTEPPFSSRSLRFLHRLQKSNTLRPYLSCVRSTLTAAMTLENFASQVVERHNKPEVEARTSKEVLLQPLTISRNENEKVLIEPSVNSVRISICIKQADEIERILAHKFTRFLMQRAESFVILRRKPVPGYDISFLITNFHSETMLKHKLVDFIIQFMEEVDKEISEMKLSLNARARIVAESYLSTVSSHSLVSSHDSLMRLSLAVSLASCIVNL
;
A
#
# COMPACT_ATOMS: atom_id res chain seq x y z
N MET A 1 33.55 -38.33 44.81
CA MET A 1 33.26 -36.92 44.47
C MET A 1 33.20 -36.80 42.95
N ASN A 2 32.16 -36.10 42.47
CA ASN A 2 31.85 -35.70 41.09
C ASN A 2 31.42 -36.77 40.07
N SER A 3 30.13 -37.06 40.18
CA SER A 3 29.21 -37.46 39.11
C SER A 3 29.21 -36.43 37.96
N SER A 4 29.69 -36.82 36.78
CA SER A 4 29.50 -36.09 35.52
C SER A 4 28.12 -36.43 34.97
N ARG A 5 27.12 -35.58 35.26
CA ARG A 5 25.79 -35.66 34.66
C ARG A 5 25.88 -35.32 33.18
N LYS A 6 25.64 -36.31 32.31
CA LYS A 6 25.32 -36.09 30.90
C LYS A 6 23.98 -35.35 30.84
N PHE A 7 23.97 -34.12 30.34
CA PHE A 7 22.73 -33.44 29.97
C PHE A 7 22.17 -34.12 28.72
N THR A 8 21.16 -34.96 28.91
CA THR A 8 20.32 -35.51 27.85
C THR A 8 19.29 -34.46 27.45
N GLU A 9 19.27 -34.06 26.18
CA GLU A 9 18.20 -33.20 25.65
C GLU A 9 16.84 -33.90 25.78
N PRO A 10 15.77 -33.20 26.19
CA PRO A 10 14.44 -33.79 26.22
C PRO A 10 13.92 -33.96 24.78
N PRO A 11 13.21 -35.07 24.47
CA PRO A 11 12.60 -35.23 23.16
C PRO A 11 11.49 -34.19 22.99
N PHE A 12 11.68 -33.29 22.02
CA PHE A 12 10.66 -32.34 21.58
C PHE A 12 9.42 -33.12 21.11
N SER A 13 8.42 -33.20 21.99
CA SER A 13 7.11 -33.75 21.68
C SER A 13 6.42 -32.90 20.61
N SER A 14 6.46 -33.40 19.38
CA SER A 14 5.85 -32.82 18.17
C SER A 14 4.31 -32.83 18.16
N ARG A 15 3.67 -32.95 19.33
CA ARG A 15 2.21 -33.02 19.47
C ARG A 15 1.55 -31.74 19.96
N SER A 16 2.29 -30.76 20.49
CA SER A 16 1.70 -29.49 20.97
C SER A 16 1.68 -28.35 19.95
N LEU A 17 2.42 -28.47 18.83
CA LEU A 17 2.45 -27.44 17.78
C LEU A 17 1.27 -27.49 16.79
N ARG A 18 0.36 -28.46 16.92
CA ARG A 18 -0.83 -28.55 16.04
C ARG A 18 -2.09 -27.91 16.63
N PHE A 19 -2.04 -27.45 17.88
CA PHE A 19 -3.22 -26.91 18.56
C PHE A 19 -3.32 -25.36 18.50
N LEU A 20 -2.30 -24.67 18.00
CA LEU A 20 -2.32 -23.22 17.76
C LEU A 20 -2.47 -22.83 16.28
N HIS A 21 -2.86 -23.75 15.40
CA HIS A 21 -3.11 -23.45 13.98
C HIS A 21 -4.63 -23.40 13.64
N ARG A 22 -5.49 -23.32 14.66
CA ARG A 22 -6.95 -23.32 14.50
C ARG A 22 -7.63 -22.20 15.29
N LEU A 23 -7.18 -20.96 15.08
CA LEU A 23 -7.95 -19.77 15.44
C LEU A 23 -7.87 -18.76 14.27
N GLN A 24 -8.97 -18.69 13.51
CA GLN A 24 -9.41 -17.59 12.64
C GLN A 24 -8.42 -16.98 11.62
N LYS A 25 -8.32 -17.57 10.42
CA LYS A 25 -7.92 -16.85 9.19
C LYS A 25 -9.12 -16.08 8.58
N SER A 26 -9.76 -15.18 9.32
CA SER A 26 -10.81 -14.31 8.74
C SER A 26 -10.41 -12.84 8.62
N ASN A 27 -9.27 -12.42 9.15
CA ASN A 27 -8.73 -11.08 8.87
C ASN A 27 -7.20 -11.01 9.04
N THR A 28 -6.45 -11.17 7.95
CA THR A 28 -4.98 -11.06 7.93
C THR A 28 -4.46 -9.62 7.93
N LEU A 29 -5.34 -8.61 7.79
CA LEU A 29 -4.93 -7.20 7.74
C LEU A 29 -4.41 -6.72 9.10
N ARG A 30 -5.15 -7.00 10.17
CA ARG A 30 -4.78 -6.58 11.54
C ARG A 30 -3.40 -7.09 11.97
N PRO A 31 -3.05 -8.39 11.85
CA PRO A 31 -1.72 -8.86 12.22
C PRO A 31 -0.62 -8.28 11.32
N TYR A 32 -0.91 -8.07 10.03
CA TYR A 32 0.01 -7.41 9.10
C TYR A 32 0.33 -5.98 9.53
N LEU A 33 -0.70 -5.14 9.77
CA LEU A 33 -0.53 -3.76 10.21
C LEU A 33 0.14 -3.68 11.60
N SER A 34 -0.16 -4.62 12.49
CA SER A 34 0.51 -4.70 13.80
C SER A 34 2.00 -5.00 13.64
N CYS A 35 2.39 -5.89 12.73
CA CYS A 35 3.78 -6.20 12.44
C CYS A 35 4.52 -4.99 11.83
N VAL A 36 3.89 -4.31 10.87
CA VAL A 36 4.43 -3.07 10.29
C VAL A 36 4.61 -2.00 11.36
N ARG A 37 3.60 -1.80 12.22
CA ARG A 37 3.66 -0.84 13.34
C ARG A 37 4.81 -1.13 14.29
N SER A 38 4.95 -2.37 14.76
CA SER A 38 6.04 -2.75 15.67
C SER A 38 7.41 -2.54 15.02
N THR A 39 7.54 -2.87 13.73
CA THR A 39 8.78 -2.71 12.97
C THR A 39 9.13 -1.23 12.77
N LEU A 40 8.15 -0.40 12.43
CA LEU A 40 8.35 1.05 12.29
C LEU A 40 8.73 1.70 13.62
N THR A 41 8.08 1.33 14.73
CA THR A 41 8.44 1.84 16.06
C THR A 41 9.88 1.49 16.43
N ALA A 42 10.35 0.30 16.06
CA ALA A 42 11.74 -0.11 16.28
C ALA A 42 12.72 0.58 15.31
N ALA A 43 12.33 0.78 14.05
CA ALA A 43 13.17 1.41 13.03
C ALA A 43 13.32 2.94 13.23
N MET A 44 12.34 3.60 13.87
CA MET A 44 12.34 5.05 14.10
C MET A 44 13.13 5.48 15.34
N THR A 45 14.29 4.85 15.57
CA THR A 45 15.30 5.28 16.54
C THR A 45 16.36 6.10 15.82
N LEU A 46 15.93 7.24 15.27
CA LEU A 46 16.76 8.10 14.43
C LEU A 46 17.57 9.07 15.29
N GLU A 47 18.82 9.26 14.92
CA GLU A 47 19.73 10.23 15.54
C GLU A 47 20.28 11.19 14.49
N ASN A 48 20.64 12.40 14.93
CA ASN A 48 21.27 13.36 14.07
C ASN A 48 22.71 12.89 13.73
N PHE A 49 22.96 12.58 12.46
CA PHE A 49 24.23 12.05 11.99
C PHE A 49 24.77 12.90 10.83
N ALA A 50 25.96 13.48 11.00
CA ALA A 50 26.63 14.25 9.96
C ALA A 50 27.25 13.33 8.89
N SER A 51 27.29 13.79 7.64
CA SER A 51 27.86 13.01 6.55
C SER A 51 29.36 12.80 6.76
N GLN A 52 29.80 11.54 6.64
CA GLN A 52 31.22 11.18 6.74
C GLN A 52 32.02 11.49 5.47
N VAL A 53 31.34 11.62 4.32
CA VAL A 53 31.99 11.79 3.00
C VAL A 53 32.14 13.27 2.64
N VAL A 54 31.16 14.09 2.99
CA VAL A 54 31.15 15.51 2.65
C VAL A 54 31.06 16.34 3.92
N GLU A 55 32.10 17.15 4.15
CA GLU A 55 32.17 18.02 5.32
C GLU A 55 30.97 18.97 5.37
N ARG A 56 30.40 19.18 6.57
CA ARG A 56 29.29 20.12 6.85
C ARG A 56 27.97 19.80 6.15
N HIS A 57 27.81 18.61 5.57
CA HIS A 57 26.54 18.16 5.02
C HIS A 57 25.84 17.21 5.98
N ASN A 58 24.52 17.34 6.07
CA ASN A 58 23.64 16.34 6.68
C ASN A 58 22.65 15.86 5.61
N LYS A 59 22.79 14.60 5.21
CA LYS A 59 21.97 13.99 4.16
C LYS A 59 21.35 12.72 4.72
N PRO A 60 20.13 12.35 4.29
CA PRO A 60 19.54 11.07 4.68
C PRO A 60 20.40 9.92 4.13
N GLU A 61 21.04 9.18 5.02
CA GLU A 61 22.00 8.13 4.67
C GLU A 61 21.35 6.99 3.87
N VAL A 62 20.06 6.70 4.10
CA VAL A 62 19.29 5.70 3.34
C VAL A 62 19.14 6.05 1.84
N GLU A 63 19.22 7.34 1.48
CA GLU A 63 19.20 7.81 0.09
C GLU A 63 20.63 7.90 -0.48
N ALA A 64 21.58 8.42 0.30
CA ALA A 64 22.96 8.62 -0.14
C ALA A 64 23.70 7.28 -0.36
N ARG A 65 23.50 6.31 0.53
CA ARG A 65 24.11 4.97 0.50
C ARG A 65 25.63 4.96 0.29
N THR A 66 26.31 6.01 0.74
CA THR A 66 27.77 6.16 0.62
C THR A 66 28.50 5.37 1.71
N SER A 67 27.99 5.44 2.93
CA SER A 67 28.50 4.74 4.11
C SER A 67 27.65 3.50 4.36
N LYS A 68 28.25 2.31 4.37
CA LYS A 68 27.49 1.05 4.57
C LYS A 68 27.26 0.73 6.03
N GLU A 69 28.15 1.21 6.90
CA GLU A 69 28.14 1.02 8.34
C GLU A 69 26.96 1.73 9.04
N VAL A 70 26.39 2.75 8.39
CA VAL A 70 25.21 3.49 8.89
C VAL A 70 23.89 2.95 8.33
N LEU A 71 23.95 2.01 7.38
CA LEU A 71 22.78 1.37 6.80
C LEU A 71 22.42 0.13 7.61
N LEU A 72 21.16 0.02 7.98
CA LEU A 72 20.64 -1.16 8.66
C LEU A 72 20.05 -2.14 7.65
N GLN A 73 19.81 -3.38 8.09
CA GLN A 73 19.26 -4.42 7.24
C GLN A 73 17.86 -4.04 6.73
N PRO A 74 17.62 -4.02 5.41
CA PRO A 74 16.29 -3.83 4.87
C PRO A 74 15.36 -4.97 5.28
N LEU A 75 14.14 -4.62 5.69
CA LEU A 75 13.10 -5.55 6.12
C LEU A 75 11.92 -5.46 5.17
N THR A 76 11.42 -6.62 4.71
CA THR A 76 10.18 -6.68 3.92
C THR A 76 9.12 -7.42 4.71
N ILE A 77 7.96 -6.81 4.87
CA ILE A 77 6.79 -7.40 5.51
C ILE A 77 5.75 -7.56 4.41
N SER A 78 5.34 -8.80 4.13
CA SER A 78 4.35 -9.11 3.11
C SER A 78 3.11 -9.71 3.74
N ARG A 79 1.93 -9.21 3.36
CA ARG A 79 0.66 -9.88 3.67
C ARG A 79 0.36 -10.95 2.64
N ASN A 80 0.53 -10.60 1.36
CA ASN A 80 0.36 -11.44 0.17
C ASN A 80 1.46 -11.09 -0.85
N GLU A 81 1.50 -11.77 -2.00
CA GLU A 81 2.44 -11.47 -3.09
C GLU A 81 2.30 -10.04 -3.63
N ASN A 82 1.06 -9.52 -3.62
CA ASN A 82 0.69 -8.22 -4.17
C ASN A 82 0.63 -7.10 -3.12
N GLU A 83 0.83 -7.40 -1.83
CA GLU A 83 0.72 -6.41 -0.74
C GLU A 83 1.89 -6.58 0.21
N LYS A 84 2.83 -5.63 0.14
CA LYS A 84 4.08 -5.68 0.89
C LYS A 84 4.60 -4.28 1.20
N VAL A 85 5.30 -4.16 2.32
CA VAL A 85 6.03 -2.95 2.73
C VAL A 85 7.50 -3.29 2.86
N LEU A 86 8.35 -2.47 2.24
CA LEU A 86 9.80 -2.47 2.41
C LEU A 86 10.19 -1.33 3.35
N ILE A 87 10.90 -1.67 4.41
CA ILE A 87 11.45 -0.73 5.39
C ILE A 87 12.96 -0.80 5.28
N GLU A 88 13.58 0.32 4.95
CA GLU A 88 15.03 0.49 4.85
C GLU A 88 15.44 1.48 5.94
N PRO A 89 15.93 1.01 7.09
CA PRO A 89 16.37 1.88 8.15
C PRO A 89 17.86 2.27 7.99
N SER A 90 18.21 3.42 8.52
CA SER A 90 19.59 3.91 8.68
C SER A 90 19.68 4.71 10.00
N VAL A 91 20.87 5.17 10.35
CA VAL A 91 21.10 5.92 11.59
C VAL A 91 20.27 7.22 11.67
N ASN A 92 20.16 7.99 10.58
CA ASN A 92 19.48 9.30 10.59
C ASN A 92 18.18 9.35 9.78
N SER A 93 17.84 8.29 9.06
CA SER A 93 16.65 8.28 8.21
C SER A 93 16.08 6.87 8.00
N VAL A 94 14.77 6.79 7.79
CA VAL A 94 14.08 5.55 7.39
C VAL A 94 13.34 5.81 6.08
N ARG A 95 13.53 4.91 5.11
CA ARG A 95 12.70 4.86 3.91
C ARG A 95 11.68 3.74 4.02
N ILE A 96 10.42 4.07 3.75
CA ILE A 96 9.29 3.13 3.82
C ILE A 96 8.65 3.11 2.44
N SER A 97 8.61 1.96 1.79
CA SER A 97 8.01 1.81 0.46
C SER A 97 6.86 0.81 0.52
N ILE A 98 5.70 1.21 0.02
CA ILE A 98 4.44 0.47 0.15
C ILE A 98 3.99 0.03 -1.24
N CYS A 99 3.66 -1.26 -1.35
CA CYS A 99 2.97 -1.83 -2.49
C CYS A 99 1.49 -2.00 -2.10
N ILE A 100 0.63 -1.30 -2.82
CA ILE A 100 -0.82 -1.24 -2.59
C ILE A 100 -1.46 -2.43 -3.31
N LYS A 101 -2.48 -3.03 -2.70
CA LYS A 101 -3.23 -4.12 -3.30
C LYS A 101 -3.91 -3.64 -4.59
N GLN A 102 -3.73 -4.39 -5.68
CA GLN A 102 -4.36 -4.13 -6.97
C GLN A 102 -5.05 -5.42 -7.42
N ALA A 103 -6.39 -5.49 -7.34
CA ALA A 103 -7.13 -6.69 -7.76
C ALA A 103 -7.40 -6.71 -9.27
N ASP A 104 -7.70 -5.54 -9.85
CA ASP A 104 -8.11 -5.40 -11.24
C ASP A 104 -7.35 -4.27 -11.95
N GLU A 105 -7.47 -4.21 -13.28
CA GLU A 105 -6.85 -3.15 -14.09
C GLU A 105 -7.35 -1.75 -13.71
N ILE A 106 -8.63 -1.62 -13.37
CA ILE A 106 -9.21 -0.34 -12.91
C ILE A 106 -8.53 0.10 -11.61
N GLU A 107 -8.38 -0.80 -10.64
CA GLU A 107 -7.71 -0.48 -9.36
C GLU A 107 -6.24 -0.12 -9.56
N ARG A 108 -5.53 -0.80 -10.47
CA ARG A 108 -4.16 -0.43 -10.84
C ARG A 108 -4.07 1.01 -11.35
N ILE A 109 -4.98 1.41 -12.24
CA ILE A 109 -4.99 2.78 -12.78
C ILE A 109 -5.37 3.80 -11.70
N LEU A 110 -6.36 3.48 -10.86
CA LEU A 110 -6.80 4.35 -9.77
C LEU A 110 -5.68 4.53 -8.73
N ALA A 111 -5.04 3.45 -8.28
CA ALA A 111 -3.92 3.46 -7.36
C ALA A 111 -2.77 4.32 -7.92
N HIS A 112 -2.38 4.11 -9.17
CA HIS A 112 -1.31 4.88 -9.82
C HIS A 112 -1.64 6.38 -9.93
N LYS A 113 -2.89 6.74 -10.27
CA LYS A 113 -3.31 8.15 -10.33
C LYS A 113 -3.37 8.78 -8.93
N PHE A 114 -3.85 8.05 -7.94
CA PHE A 114 -3.98 8.49 -6.56
C PHE A 114 -2.61 8.74 -5.92
N THR A 115 -1.68 7.78 -6.01
CA THR A 115 -0.32 7.96 -5.46
C THR A 115 0.42 9.08 -6.19
N ARG A 116 0.29 9.18 -7.51
CA ARG A 116 0.88 10.29 -8.29
C ARG A 116 0.34 11.65 -7.85
N PHE A 117 -0.96 11.76 -7.56
CA PHE A 117 -1.59 12.98 -7.05
C PHE A 117 -1.02 13.39 -5.68
N LEU A 118 -0.80 12.43 -4.78
CA LEU A 118 -0.18 12.69 -3.48
C LEU A 118 1.28 13.13 -3.63
N MET A 119 2.04 12.46 -4.50
CA MET A 119 3.46 12.78 -4.72
C MET A 119 3.67 14.18 -5.32
N GLN A 120 2.74 14.67 -6.14
CA GLN A 120 2.77 16.04 -6.65
C GLN A 120 2.64 17.09 -5.55
N ARG A 121 2.13 16.72 -4.36
CA ARG A 121 1.95 17.58 -3.19
C ARG A 121 2.95 17.29 -2.07
N ALA A 122 4.03 16.57 -2.37
CA ALA A 122 5.06 16.21 -1.40
C ALA A 122 5.74 17.43 -0.73
N GLU A 123 5.61 18.64 -1.28
CA GLU A 123 6.11 19.87 -0.64
C GLU A 123 5.32 20.23 0.63
N SER A 124 3.99 20.11 0.58
CA SER A 124 3.13 20.27 1.77
C SER A 124 3.16 19.02 2.65
N PHE A 125 3.42 17.87 2.05
CA PHE A 125 3.40 16.58 2.72
C PHE A 125 4.83 16.05 2.88
N VAL A 126 5.55 16.66 3.84
CA VAL A 126 7.03 16.70 3.93
C VAL A 126 7.70 15.32 4.05
N ILE A 127 6.99 14.31 4.53
CA ILE A 127 7.54 12.95 4.71
C ILE A 127 7.43 12.08 3.44
N LEU A 128 6.81 12.56 2.36
CA LEU A 128 6.62 11.78 1.14
C LEU A 128 7.71 12.02 0.10
N ARG A 129 8.13 10.95 -0.56
CA ARG A 129 9.09 11.04 -1.66
C ARG A 129 8.37 11.46 -2.94
N ARG A 130 9.00 12.36 -3.71
CA ARG A 130 8.51 12.80 -5.04
C ARG A 130 8.50 11.69 -6.08
N LYS A 131 9.23 10.58 -5.84
CA LYS A 131 9.29 9.39 -6.69
C LYS A 131 9.35 8.14 -5.79
N PRO A 132 8.53 7.10 -6.03
CA PRO A 132 8.61 5.86 -5.27
C PRO A 132 9.88 5.08 -5.63
N VAL A 133 10.22 4.12 -4.80
CA VAL A 133 11.22 3.10 -5.11
C VAL A 133 10.70 2.22 -6.26
N PRO A 134 11.55 1.80 -7.22
CA PRO A 134 11.14 0.91 -8.30
C PRO A 134 10.47 -0.37 -7.75
N GLY A 135 9.31 -0.74 -8.30
CA GLY A 135 8.54 -1.90 -7.86
C GLY A 135 7.63 -1.65 -6.66
N TYR A 136 7.48 -0.40 -6.21
CA TYR A 136 6.55 0.03 -5.17
C TYR A 136 5.71 1.22 -5.68
N ASP A 137 4.52 1.41 -5.12
CA ASP A 137 3.57 2.42 -5.59
C ASP A 137 3.81 3.79 -4.95
N ILE A 138 4.22 3.81 -3.69
CA ILE A 138 4.48 5.02 -2.92
C ILE A 138 5.61 4.80 -1.93
N SER A 139 6.40 5.85 -1.66
CA SER A 139 7.48 5.79 -0.69
C SER A 139 7.53 7.03 0.19
N PHE A 140 7.78 6.82 1.48
CA PHE A 140 8.00 7.83 2.49
C PHE A 140 9.48 7.89 2.87
N LEU A 141 9.95 9.07 3.23
CA LEU A 141 11.28 9.33 3.76
C LEU A 141 11.14 10.09 5.08
N ILE A 142 11.47 9.42 6.18
CA ILE A 142 11.47 10.02 7.52
C ILE A 142 12.93 10.28 7.90
N THR A 143 13.23 11.50 8.33
CA THR A 143 14.58 11.91 8.77
C THR A 143 14.56 12.23 10.27
N ASN A 144 15.74 12.41 10.87
CA ASN A 144 15.88 12.86 12.26
C ASN A 144 15.14 14.20 12.48
N PHE A 145 15.19 15.13 11.53
CA PHE A 145 14.47 16.41 11.63
C PHE A 145 12.95 16.26 11.78
N HIS A 146 12.37 15.23 11.14
CA HIS A 146 10.96 14.91 11.33
C HIS A 146 10.68 14.36 12.72
N SER A 147 11.59 13.55 13.28
CA SER A 147 11.45 13.01 14.63
C SER A 147 11.72 14.05 15.74
N GLU A 148 12.43 15.12 15.43
CA GLU A 148 12.66 16.26 16.33
C GLU A 148 11.44 17.18 16.40
N THR A 149 10.74 17.37 15.27
CA THR A 149 9.58 18.27 15.18
C THR A 149 8.24 17.57 15.46
N MET A 150 8.12 16.29 15.11
CA MET A 150 6.89 15.51 15.25
C MET A 150 7.12 14.31 16.17
N LEU A 151 6.09 13.97 16.96
CA LEU A 151 6.14 12.82 17.84
C LEU A 151 6.21 11.51 17.03
N LYS A 152 7.22 10.68 17.28
CA LYS A 152 7.44 9.42 16.55
C LYS A 152 6.20 8.53 16.46
N HIS A 153 5.42 8.43 17.54
CA HIS A 153 4.22 7.59 17.57
C HIS A 153 3.13 8.14 16.64
N LYS A 154 3.04 9.47 16.46
CA LYS A 154 2.10 10.10 15.51
C LYS A 154 2.51 9.83 14.07
N LEU A 155 3.82 9.80 13.77
CA LEU A 155 4.31 9.40 12.44
C LEU A 155 3.98 7.93 12.16
N VAL A 156 4.21 7.04 13.11
CA VAL A 156 3.83 5.63 12.97
C VAL A 156 2.31 5.48 12.78
N ASP A 157 1.50 6.15 13.61
CA ASP A 157 0.04 6.15 13.49
C ASP A 157 -0.41 6.64 12.12
N PHE A 158 0.19 7.74 11.64
CA PHE A 158 -0.09 8.29 10.32
C PHE A 158 0.18 7.26 9.21
N ILE A 159 1.33 6.57 9.22
CA ILE A 159 1.66 5.58 8.18
C ILE A 159 0.68 4.40 8.21
N ILE A 160 0.30 3.93 9.40
CA ILE A 160 -0.67 2.83 9.53
C ILE A 160 -2.06 3.27 9.07
N GLN A 161 -2.49 4.47 9.46
CA GLN A 161 -3.76 5.06 9.02
C GLN A 161 -3.77 5.25 7.50
N PHE A 162 -2.69 5.75 6.92
CA PHE A 162 -2.54 5.87 5.48
C PHE A 162 -2.71 4.52 4.77
N MET A 163 -2.08 3.44 5.27
CA MET A 163 -2.25 2.10 4.72
C MET A 163 -3.70 1.61 4.77
N GLU A 164 -4.45 1.93 5.83
CA GLU A 164 -5.86 1.56 5.96
C GLU A 164 -6.80 2.40 5.09
N GLU A 165 -6.51 3.69 4.92
CA GLU A 165 -7.35 4.63 4.17
C GLU A 165 -7.19 4.48 2.66
N VAL A 166 -5.98 4.20 2.17
CA VAL A 166 -5.71 4.03 0.73
C VAL A 166 -6.60 2.93 0.12
N ASP A 167 -6.72 1.80 0.81
CA ASP A 167 -7.54 0.68 0.33
C ASP A 167 -9.03 1.05 0.25
N LYS A 168 -9.52 1.83 1.22
CA LYS A 168 -10.90 2.31 1.25
C LYS A 168 -11.16 3.33 0.15
N GLU A 169 -10.26 4.31 0.02
CA GLU A 169 -10.35 5.37 -0.97
C GLU A 169 -10.35 4.82 -2.40
N ILE A 170 -9.49 3.84 -2.70
CA ILE A 170 -9.48 3.16 -4.01
C ILE A 170 -10.80 2.43 -4.27
N SER A 171 -11.33 1.76 -3.25
CA SER A 171 -12.62 1.05 -3.35
C SER A 171 -13.78 2.03 -3.59
N GLU A 172 -13.79 3.17 -2.90
CA GLU A 172 -14.78 4.23 -3.08
C GLU A 172 -14.68 4.89 -4.46
N MET A 173 -13.46 5.19 -4.94
CA MET A 173 -13.23 5.69 -6.29
C MET A 173 -13.73 4.72 -7.36
N LYS A 174 -13.52 3.40 -7.19
CA LYS A 174 -14.02 2.37 -8.09
C LYS A 174 -15.54 2.34 -8.15
N LEU A 175 -16.21 2.36 -6.99
CA LEU A 175 -17.67 2.41 -6.90
C LEU A 175 -18.23 3.69 -7.55
N SER A 176 -17.62 4.84 -7.29
CA SER A 176 -17.99 6.13 -7.90
C SER A 176 -17.81 6.13 -9.43
N LEU A 177 -16.77 5.47 -9.94
CA LEU A 177 -16.54 5.34 -11.37
C LEU A 177 -17.65 4.48 -12.01
N ASN A 178 -17.95 3.32 -11.42
CA ASN A 178 -18.97 2.40 -11.94
C ASN A 178 -20.37 3.03 -11.92
N ALA A 179 -20.73 3.72 -10.83
CA ALA A 179 -22.00 4.43 -10.73
C ALA A 179 -22.14 5.51 -11.81
N ARG A 180 -21.08 6.30 -12.06
CA ARG A 180 -21.09 7.32 -13.11
C ARG A 180 -21.16 6.72 -14.51
N ALA A 181 -20.42 5.65 -14.78
CA ALA A 181 -20.48 4.95 -16.06
C ALA A 181 -21.90 4.45 -16.37
N ARG A 182 -22.59 3.91 -15.36
CA ARG A 182 -23.98 3.49 -15.47
C ARG A 182 -24.92 4.65 -15.81
N ILE A 183 -24.84 5.76 -15.09
CA ILE A 183 -25.66 6.95 -15.34
C ILE A 183 -25.46 7.48 -16.76
N VAL A 184 -24.20 7.53 -17.23
CA VAL A 184 -23.87 7.97 -18.59
C VAL A 184 -24.47 7.03 -19.64
N ALA A 185 -24.39 5.72 -19.43
CA ALA A 185 -24.98 4.74 -20.34
C ALA A 185 -26.52 4.83 -20.38
N GLU A 186 -27.17 4.93 -19.22
CA GLU A 186 -28.64 5.08 -19.12
C GLU A 186 -29.12 6.37 -19.81
N SER A 187 -28.44 7.49 -19.57
CA SER A 187 -28.75 8.76 -20.23
C SER A 187 -28.58 8.68 -21.74
N TYR A 188 -27.49 8.07 -22.22
CA TYR A 188 -27.22 7.95 -23.64
C TYR A 188 -28.27 7.10 -24.36
N LEU A 189 -28.62 5.94 -23.79
CA LEU A 189 -29.63 5.04 -24.36
C LEU A 189 -31.03 5.64 -24.33
N SER A 190 -31.38 6.42 -23.30
CA SER A 190 -32.65 7.15 -23.22
C SER A 190 -32.78 8.16 -24.37
N THR A 191 -31.72 8.90 -24.69
CA THR A 191 -31.71 9.85 -25.82
C THR A 191 -31.77 9.14 -27.18
N VAL A 192 -31.06 8.03 -27.35
CA VAL A 192 -31.08 7.27 -28.62
C VAL A 192 -32.45 6.61 -28.86
N SER A 193 -33.04 6.01 -27.83
CA SER A 193 -34.36 5.37 -27.92
C SER A 193 -35.47 6.37 -28.25
N SER A 194 -35.45 7.56 -27.63
CA SER A 194 -36.39 8.63 -27.94
C SER A 194 -36.22 9.20 -29.36
N HIS A 195 -34.99 9.34 -29.87
CA HIS A 195 -34.76 9.73 -31.26
C HIS A 195 -35.21 8.67 -32.28
N SER A 196 -35.06 7.38 -31.97
CA SER A 196 -35.52 6.30 -32.86
C SER A 196 -37.05 6.17 -32.96
N LEU A 197 -37.81 6.73 -32.01
CA LEU A 197 -39.28 6.80 -32.10
C LEU A 197 -39.76 7.93 -33.03
N VAL A 198 -38.98 9.01 -33.16
CA VAL A 198 -39.28 10.12 -34.10
C VAL A 198 -38.95 9.76 -35.55
N SER A 199 -38.05 8.81 -35.79
CA SER A 199 -37.72 8.31 -37.14
C SER A 199 -38.56 7.10 -37.58
N SER A 200 -39.76 6.91 -37.01
CA SER A 200 -40.69 5.86 -37.41
C SER A 200 -41.30 6.15 -38.79
N HIS A 201 -40.49 5.97 -39.82
CA HIS A 201 -40.96 5.41 -41.08
C HIS A 201 -40.12 4.25 -41.61
N ASP A 202 -38.95 3.95 -41.02
CA ASP A 202 -38.16 2.77 -41.37
C ASP A 202 -37.25 2.37 -40.21
N SER A 203 -37.45 1.20 -39.56
CA SER A 203 -36.41 0.41 -38.86
C SER A 203 -36.97 -0.65 -37.88
N LEU A 204 -37.72 -1.64 -38.36
CA LEU A 204 -38.05 -2.83 -37.55
C LEU A 204 -36.86 -3.79 -37.34
N MET A 205 -35.73 -3.60 -38.04
CA MET A 205 -34.54 -4.46 -37.89
C MET A 205 -33.49 -3.98 -36.88
N ARG A 206 -33.51 -2.72 -36.43
CA ARG A 206 -32.43 -2.17 -35.58
C ARG A 206 -32.65 -2.33 -34.07
N LEU A 207 -33.90 -2.53 -33.62
CA LEU A 207 -34.19 -2.72 -32.19
C LEU A 207 -33.63 -4.04 -31.63
N SER A 208 -33.54 -5.10 -32.44
CA SER A 208 -33.06 -6.41 -31.97
C SER A 208 -31.57 -6.38 -31.57
N LEU A 209 -30.72 -5.64 -32.31
CA LEU A 209 -29.30 -5.51 -31.97
C LEU A 209 -29.05 -4.62 -30.75
N ALA A 210 -29.83 -3.54 -30.58
CA ALA A 210 -29.65 -2.60 -29.46
C ALA A 210 -29.98 -3.24 -28.10
N VAL A 211 -31.03 -4.07 -28.06
CA VAL A 211 -31.42 -4.80 -26.84
C VAL A 211 -30.41 -5.92 -26.49
N SER A 212 -29.83 -6.56 -27.52
CA SER A 212 -28.77 -7.57 -27.32
C SER A 212 -27.46 -6.95 -26.80
N LEU A 213 -27.06 -5.78 -27.31
CA LEU A 213 -25.87 -5.07 -26.83
C LEU A 213 -26.03 -4.52 -25.40
N ALA A 214 -27.23 -4.05 -25.03
CA ALA A 214 -27.51 -3.59 -23.68
C ALA A 214 -27.44 -4.71 -22.63
N SER A 215 -27.87 -5.93 -22.95
CA SER A 215 -27.76 -7.09 -22.04
C SER A 215 -26.34 -7.59 -21.85
N CYS A 216 -25.43 -7.32 -22.81
CA CYS A 216 -24.03 -7.72 -22.73
C CYS A 216 -23.19 -6.73 -21.89
N ILE A 217 -23.55 -5.44 -21.88
CA ILE A 217 -22.84 -4.39 -21.12
C ILE A 217 -23.24 -4.38 -19.63
N VAL A 218 -24.43 -4.87 -19.28
CA VAL A 218 -24.91 -4.88 -17.88
C VAL A 218 -24.43 -6.11 -17.08
N ASN A 219 -23.88 -7.14 -17.74
CA ASN A 219 -23.39 -8.37 -17.10
C ASN A 219 -21.85 -8.51 -17.02
N LEU A 220 -21.11 -7.40 -17.13
CA LEU A 220 -19.68 -7.28 -16.85
C LEU A 220 -19.47 -6.33 -15.66
#